data_AF-A0A357BS17-F1
#
_entry.id   AF-A0A357BS17-F1
#
_cell.length_a   1.000
_cell.length_b   1.000
_cell.length_c   1.000
_cell.angle_alpha   90.00
_cell.angle_beta   90.00
_cell.angle_gamma   90.00
#
_symmetry.space_group_name_H-M   'P 1'
#
loop_
_entity.id
_entity.type
_entity.pdbx_description
1 polymer ?
#
loop_
_entity_poly.entity_id
_entity_poly.type
_entity_poly.pdbx_seq_one_letter_code
_entity_poly.pdbx_strand_id
1 'polypeptide(L)' 'MKKNWIHIQDGTGDPKKGDHNLVVTSKDVPAPGDVVTVSGTLYKDKDFGSGYKYDVIVEEAGVKKN' A
#
# COMPACT_ATOMS: atom_id res chain seq x y z
N MET A 1 -11.44 10.64 -2.36
CA MET A 1 -11.10 11.28 -1.07
C MET A 1 -11.78 10.60 0.13
N LYS A 2 -11.80 9.25 0.19
CA LYS A 2 -12.41 8.47 1.31
C LYS A 2 -11.62 7.19 1.62
N LYS A 3 -10.33 7.17 1.30
CA LYS A 3 -9.46 6.02 1.50
C LYS A 3 -8.10 6.49 1.99
N ASN A 4 -7.54 5.73 2.92
CA ASN A 4 -6.21 5.90 3.46
C ASN A 4 -5.19 5.26 2.52
N TRP A 5 -3.98 5.79 2.54
CA TRP A 5 -2.84 5.28 1.79
C TRP A 5 -1.84 4.74 2.79
N ILE A 6 -1.64 3.43 2.75
CA ILE A 6 -0.81 2.69 3.69
C ILE A 6 0.42 2.26 2.91
N HIS A 7 1.60 2.56 3.46
CA HIS A 7 2.87 2.03 2.97
C HIS A 7 3.21 0.80 3.79
N ILE A 8 3.28 -0.37 3.13
CA ILE A 8 3.66 -1.63 3.77
C ILE A 8 5.09 -1.98 3.37
N GLN A 9 5.89 -2.32 4.37
CA GLN A 9 7.21 -2.92 4.18
C GLN A 9 7.06 -4.44 4.27
N ASP A 10 7.04 -5.10 3.11
CA ASP A 10 6.82 -6.55 2.98
C ASP A 10 8.13 -7.35 2.84
N GLY A 11 9.28 -6.66 2.89
CA GLY A 11 10.61 -7.24 2.72
C GLY A 11 11.12 -7.22 1.27
N THR A 12 10.34 -6.69 0.32
CA THR A 12 10.79 -6.45 -1.05
C THR A 12 11.42 -5.06 -1.21
N GLY A 13 12.17 -4.86 -2.30
CA GLY A 13 12.85 -3.59 -2.62
C GLY A 13 14.13 -3.32 -1.81
N ASP A 14 14.66 -2.11 -1.97
CA ASP A 14 15.87 -1.58 -1.33
C ASP A 14 15.56 -0.26 -0.60
N PRO A 15 15.73 -0.20 0.73
CA PRO A 15 15.62 1.03 1.51
C PRO A 15 16.40 2.22 0.96
N LYS A 16 17.58 1.99 0.38
CA LYS A 16 18.44 3.04 -0.18
C LYS A 16 17.94 3.58 -1.51
N LYS A 17 17.15 2.81 -2.26
CA LYS A 17 16.54 3.22 -3.53
C LYS A 17 15.13 3.77 -3.34
N GLY A 18 14.52 3.57 -2.17
CA GLY A 18 13.18 4.06 -1.85
C GLY A 18 12.05 3.21 -2.42
N ASP A 19 12.33 2.05 -3.01
CA ASP A 19 11.39 1.13 -3.68
C ASP A 19 10.92 -0.03 -2.77
N HIS A 20 11.07 0.12 -1.46
CA HIS A 20 10.77 -0.89 -0.43
C HIS A 20 9.37 -0.75 0.19
N ASN A 21 8.45 -0.08 -0.51
CA ASN A 21 7.09 0.18 -0.03
C ASN A 21 6.06 -0.33 -1.03
N LEU A 22 5.22 -1.26 -0.60
CA LEU A 22 3.99 -1.60 -1.29
C LEU A 22 2.88 -0.65 -0.84
N VAL A 23 2.30 0.08 -1.79
CA VAL A 23 1.21 1.00 -1.52
C VAL A 23 -0.13 0.25 -1.51
N VAL A 24 -0.91 0.49 -0.46
CA VAL A 24 -2.22 -0.12 -0.25
C VAL A 24 -3.24 0.97 0.03
N THR A 25 -4.41 0.89 -0.60
CA THR A 25 -5.55 1.76 -0.23
C THR A 25 -6.58 1.00 0.58
N SER A 26 -7.06 1.60 1.67
CA SER A 26 -8.01 0.98 2.59
C SER A 26 -8.93 2.01 3.24
N LYS A 27 -10.02 1.56 3.89
CA LYS A 27 -10.78 2.38 4.84
C LYS A 27 -10.25 2.25 6.27
N ASP A 28 -9.47 1.21 6.55
CA ASP A 28 -8.84 0.97 7.84
C ASP A 28 -7.64 1.90 8.04
N VAL A 29 -7.24 2.10 9.30
CA VAL A 29 -6.11 2.96 9.70
C VAL A 29 -5.23 2.21 10.70
N PRO A 30 -4.31 1.34 10.23
CA PRO A 30 -3.31 0.74 11.12
C PRO A 30 -2.35 1.80 11.65
N ALA A 31 -1.75 1.55 12.82
CA ALA A 31 -0.70 2.42 13.34
C ALA A 31 0.65 2.09 12.67
N PRO A 32 1.54 3.09 12.48
CA PRO A 32 2.92 2.81 12.08
C PRO A 32 3.59 1.80 13.02
N GLY A 33 4.23 0.78 12.44
CA GLY A 33 4.87 -0.30 13.19
C GLY A 33 3.97 -1.51 13.48
N ASP A 34 2.67 -1.43 13.20
CA ASP A 34 1.79 -2.60 13.29
C ASP A 34 2.19 -3.65 12.24
N VAL A 35 2.31 -4.91 12.69
CA VAL A 35 2.40 -6.06 11.77
C VAL A 35 0.98 -6.46 11.39
N VAL A 36 0.68 -6.40 10.10
CA VAL A 36 -0.67 -6.61 9.59
C VAL A 36 -0.68 -7.59 8.42
N THR A 37 -1.82 -8.27 8.25
CA THR A 37 -2.18 -8.96 7.01
C THR A 37 -3.16 -8.09 6.25
N VAL A 38 -2.91 -7.85 4.96
CA VAL A 38 -3.81 -7.08 4.09
C VAL A 38 -4.34 -7.94 2.94
N SER A 39 -5.60 -7.73 2.58
CA SER A 39 -6.24 -8.41 1.46
C SER A 39 -7.08 -7.43 0.67
N GLY A 40 -6.84 -7.32 -0.64
CA GLY A 40 -7.55 -6.41 -1.54
C GLY A 40 -7.30 -6.78 -3.00
N THR A 41 -7.65 -5.90 -3.93
CA THR A 41 -7.45 -6.13 -5.37
C THR A 41 -6.10 -5.60 -5.81
N LEU A 42 -5.26 -6.46 -6.40
CA LEU A 42 -3.98 -6.06 -6.97
C LEU A 42 -4.19 -5.43 -8.36
N TYR A 43 -3.68 -4.22 -8.54
CA TYR A 43 -3.60 -3.54 -9.84
C TYR A 43 -2.14 -3.33 -10.21
N LYS A 44 -1.89 -3.35 -11.52
CA LYS A 44 -0.62 -2.95 -12.11
C LYS A 44 -0.79 -1.71 -12.98
N ASP A 45 0.29 -0.97 -13.19
CA ASP A 45 0.37 0.18 -14.11
C ASP A 45 -0.73 1.22 -13.83
N LYS A 46 -1.02 1.48 -12.55
CA LYS A 46 -2.13 2.35 -12.13
C LYS A 46 -1.70 3.81 -12.14
N ASP A 47 -2.40 4.63 -12.91
CA ASP A 47 -2.19 6.08 -12.99
C ASP A 47 -3.44 6.83 -12.52
N PHE A 48 -3.33 7.58 -11.42
CA PHE A 48 -4.41 8.44 -10.90
C PHE A 48 -4.27 9.90 -11.39
N GLY A 49 -3.28 10.21 -12.23
CA GLY A 49 -2.93 11.56 -12.62
C GLY A 49 -2.11 12.30 -11.55
N SER A 50 -1.68 13.52 -11.86
CA SER A 50 -0.99 14.41 -10.92
C SER A 50 0.27 13.82 -10.25
N GLY A 51 0.94 12.88 -10.91
CA GLY A 51 2.15 12.22 -10.41
C GLY A 51 1.91 10.98 -9.54
N TYR A 52 0.65 10.62 -9.26
CA TYR A 52 0.29 9.40 -8.53
C TYR A 52 0.24 8.21 -9.48
N LYS A 53 1.43 7.67 -9.78
CA LYS A 53 1.61 6.47 -10.61
C LYS A 53 2.22 5.35 -9.80
N TYR A 54 1.68 4.14 -9.97
CA TYR A 54 2.11 2.96 -9.25
C TYR A 54 2.24 1.78 -10.21
N ASP A 55 3.43 1.21 -10.31
CA ASP A 55 3.67 -0.02 -11.08
C ASP A 55 2.84 -1.17 -10.52
N VAL A 56 2.68 -1.22 -9.19
CA VAL A 56 1.81 -2.14 -8.47
C VAL A 56 1.15 -1.42 -7.28
N ILE A 57 -0.13 -1.68 -7.06
CA ILE A 57 -0.89 -1.17 -5.91
C ILE A 57 -1.98 -2.17 -5.50
N VAL A 58 -2.23 -2.32 -4.20
CA VAL A 58 -3.41 -3.05 -3.70
C VAL A 58 -4.50 -2.06 -3.34
N GLU A 59 -5.68 -2.16 -3.95
CA GLU A 59 -6.81 -1.27 -3.66
C GLU A 59 -7.93 -1.95 -2.89
N GLU A 60 -8.69 -1.11 -2.17
CA GLU A 60 -9.86 -1.51 -1.37
C GLU A 60 -9.57 -2.62 -0.36
N ALA A 61 -8.36 -2.59 0.21
CA ALA A 61 -7.89 -3.63 1.09
C ALA A 61 -8.60 -3.58 2.45
N GLY A 62 -8.91 -4.76 3.00
CA GLY A 62 -9.15 -4.93 4.43
C GLY A 62 -7.85 -5.20 5.17
N VAL A 63 -7.73 -4.69 6.40
CA VAL A 63 -6.53 -4.84 7.24
C VAL A 63 -6.85 -5.66 8.49
N LYS A 64 -6.04 -6.68 8.77
CA LYS A 64 -6.10 -7.48 10.00
C LYS A 64 -4.79 -7.36 10.77
N LYS A 65 -4.85 -6.95 12.03
CA LYS A 65 -3.69 -6.90 12.93
C LYS A 65 -3.33 -8.31 13.44
N ASN A 66 -2.03 -8.59 13.48
CA ASN A 66 -1.46 -9.82 14.05
C ASN A 66 -1.12 -9.65 15.54
#